data_AF-A0A552UJF1-F1
#
_entry.id   AF-A0A552UJF1-F1
#
_cell.length_a   1.000
_cell.length_b   1.000
_cell.length_c   1.000
_cell.angle_alpha   90.00
_cell.angle_beta   90.00
_cell.angle_gamma   90.00
#
_symmetry.space_group_name_H-M   'P 1'
#
loop_
_entity.id
_entity.type
_entity.pdbx_description
1 polymer ?
#
loop_
_entity_poly.entity_id
_entity_poly.type
_entity_poly.pdbx_seq_one_letter_code
_entity_poly.pdbx_strand_id
1 'polypeptide(L)' 'MVLPDHVCPFGVAAHQLLQDGGYEVDDRLLQTREEVDAFKEEHGVDTTPQIFIDDERIGGSDELRAYLSDRAG' A
#
# COMPACT_ATOMS: atom_id res chain seq x y z
N MET A 1 -2.37 -5.43 4.28
CA MET A 1 -2.32 -6.71 5.00
C MET A 1 -3.56 -6.86 5.88
N VAL A 2 -4.14 -8.05 5.86
CA VAL A 2 -5.30 -8.44 6.67
C VAL A 2 -4.98 -9.79 7.28
N LEU A 3 -4.46 -9.78 8.51
CA LEU A 3 -4.28 -10.99 9.30
C LEU A 3 -5.60 -11.33 10.02
N PRO A 4 -5.79 -12.59 10.48
CA PRO A 4 -7.02 -13.00 11.17
C PRO A 4 -7.47 -12.07 12.31
N ASP A 5 -6.51 -11.50 13.05
CA ASP A 5 -6.77 -10.61 14.19
C ASP A 5 -6.33 -9.15 13.95
N HIS A 6 -5.89 -8.80 12.74
CA HIS A 6 -5.35 -7.47 12.48
C HIS A 6 -5.58 -6.99 11.04
N VAL A 7 -6.36 -5.92 10.92
CA VAL A 7 -6.43 -5.11 9.70
C VAL A 7 -5.49 -3.93 9.85
N CYS A 8 -4.55 -3.77 8.92
CA CYS A 8 -3.64 -2.63 8.95
C CYS A 8 -4.40 -1.34 8.57
N PRO A 9 -4.49 -0.33 9.46
CA PRO A 9 -5.24 0.89 9.19
C PRO A 9 -4.63 1.71 8.04
N PHE A 10 -3.30 1.65 7.88
CA PHE A 10 -2.60 2.35 6.79
C PHE A 10 -2.91 1.75 5.41
N GLY A 11 -3.12 0.43 5.33
CA GLY A 11 -3.55 -0.22 4.09
C GLY A 11 -4.94 0.24 3.66
N VAL A 12 -5.88 0.29 4.62
CA VAL A 12 -7.25 0.77 4.37
C VAL A 12 -7.24 2.24 3.93
N ALA A 13 -6.46 3.09 4.62
CA ALA A 13 -6.35 4.50 4.28
C ALA A 13 -5.74 4.72 2.88
N ALA A 14 -4.65 3.99 2.55
CA ALA A 14 -4.03 4.08 1.24
C ALA A 14 -4.97 3.64 0.11
N HIS A 15 -5.71 2.55 0.31
CA HIS A 15 -6.72 2.08 -0.64
C HIS A 15 -7.82 3.12 -0.87
N GLN A 16 -8.35 3.73 0.19
CA GLN A 16 -9.33 4.81 0.08
C GLN A 16 -8.77 6.04 -0.66
N LEU A 17 -7.54 6.47 -0.35
CA LEU A 17 -6.91 7.60 -1.02
C LEU A 17 -6.75 7.38 -2.53
N LEU A 18 -6.41 6.16 -2.96
CA LEU A 18 -6.31 5.81 -4.38
C LEU A 18 -7.68 5.83 -5.06
N GLN A 19 -8.71 5.28 -4.40
CA GLN A 19 -10.08 5.31 -4.92
C GLN A 19 -10.62 6.75 -5.05
N ASP A 20 -10.40 7.59 -4.04
CA ASP A 20 -10.78 9.01 -4.06
C ASP A 20 -10.02 9.78 -5.14
N GLY A 21 -8.78 9.38 -5.44
CA GLY A 21 -7.98 9.89 -6.54
C GLY A 21 -8.41 9.40 -7.94
N GLY A 22 -9.42 8.54 -8.02
CA GLY A 22 -9.95 8.01 -9.28
C GLY A 22 -9.13 6.88 -9.90
N TYR A 23 -8.23 6.24 -9.14
CA TYR A 23 -7.43 5.11 -9.61
C TYR A 23 -8.22 3.80 -9.54
N GLU A 24 -7.99 2.90 -10.50
CA GLU A 24 -8.37 1.50 -10.37
C GLU A 24 -7.32 0.79 -9.50
N VAL A 25 -7.77 0.09 -8.45
CA VAL A 25 -6.89 -0.47 -7.41
C VAL A 25 -6.98 -1.99 -7.41
N ASP A 26 -5.86 -2.67 -7.64
CA ASP A 26 -5.68 -4.11 -7.38
C ASP A 26 -5.13 -4.30 -5.96
N ASP A 27 -6.02 -4.55 -4.99
CA ASP A 27 -5.62 -4.74 -3.59
C ASP A 27 -5.10 -6.17 -3.32
N ARG A 28 -3.78 -6.29 -3.17
CA ARG A 28 -3.09 -7.55 -2.86
C ARG A 28 -2.88 -7.72 -1.37
N LEU A 29 -3.84 -8.38 -0.73
CA LEU A 29 -3.82 -8.63 0.69
C LEU A 29 -2.81 -9.71 1.09
N LEU A 30 -1.85 -9.33 1.93
CA LEU A 30 -1.02 -10.26 2.70
C LEU A 30 -1.82 -10.72 3.93
N GLN A 31 -2.08 -12.02 4.04
CA GLN A 31 -2.96 -12.66 5.02
C GLN A 31 -2.25 -13.42 6.13
N THR A 32 -0.97 -13.77 5.92
CA THR A 32 -0.14 -14.43 6.94
C THR A 32 1.10 -13.62 7.28
N ARG A 33 1.76 -13.98 8.39
CA ARG A 33 3.04 -13.37 8.76
C ARG A 33 4.13 -13.76 7.76
N GLU A 34 4.15 -15.01 7.31
CA GLU A 34 5.09 -15.49 6.31
C GLU A 34 4.97 -14.73 5.00
N GLU A 35 3.74 -14.43 4.54
CA GLU A 35 3.51 -13.61 3.34
C GLU A 35 4.02 -12.18 3.52
N VAL A 36 3.83 -11.59 4.70
CA VAL A 36 4.36 -10.26 5.02
C VAL A 36 5.88 -10.24 5.00
N ASP A 37 6.52 -11.21 5.64
CA ASP A 37 7.97 -11.29 5.73
C ASP A 37 8.58 -11.60 4.35
N ALA A 38 7.98 -12.50 3.57
CA ALA A 38 8.39 -12.81 2.19
C ALA A 38 8.25 -11.58 1.27
N PHE A 39 7.13 -10.86 1.35
CA PHE A 39 6.92 -9.64 0.57
C PHE A 39 7.97 -8.57 0.91
N LYS A 40 8.29 -8.41 2.21
CA LYS A 40 9.31 -7.48 2.67
C LYS A 40 10.69 -7.82 2.12
N GLU A 41 11.06 -9.10 2.14
CA GLU A 41 12.33 -9.59 1.61
C GLU A 41 12.41 -9.42 0.09
N GLU A 42 11.37 -9.83 -0.64
CA GLU A 42 11.31 -9.76 -2.10
C GLU A 42 11.44 -8.32 -2.62
N HIS A 43 10.75 -7.38 -1.98
CA HIS A 43 10.74 -5.97 -2.41
C HIS A 43 11.80 -5.11 -1.71
N GLY A 44 12.56 -5.67 -0.76
CA GLY A 44 13.55 -4.94 0.04
C GLY A 44 12.94 -3.80 0.84
N VAL A 45 11.84 -4.06 1.55
CA VAL A 45 11.08 -3.06 2.30
C VAL A 45 10.88 -3.49 3.75
N ASP A 46 10.86 -2.52 4.67
CA ASP A 46 10.68 -2.82 6.11
C ASP A 46 9.21 -2.77 6.54
N THR A 47 8.35 -2.12 5.76
CA THR A 47 6.97 -1.80 6.12
C THR A 47 5.97 -2.17 5.04
N THR A 48 4.73 -2.33 5.45
CA THR A 48 3.56 -2.48 4.58
C THR A 48 2.47 -1.53 5.09
N PRO A 49 1.58 -0.98 4.23
CA PRO A 49 1.44 -1.25 2.80
C PRO A 49 2.59 -0.69 1.95
N GLN A 50 2.77 -1.26 0.77
CA GLN A 50 3.57 -0.67 -0.30
C GLN A 50 2.67 -0.42 -1.51
N ILE A 51 2.77 0.77 -2.08
CA ILE A 51 1.94 1.25 -3.17
C ILE A 51 2.77 1.36 -4.44
N PHE A 52 2.19 0.89 -5.53
CA PHE A 52 2.73 0.95 -6.88
C PHE A 52 1.68 1.59 -7.79
N ILE A 53 2.10 2.50 -8.66
CA ILE A 53 1.25 3.13 -9.68
C ILE A 53 2.01 3.04 -11.00
N ASP A 54 1.37 2.49 -12.04
CA ASP A 54 2.00 2.28 -13.36
C ASP A 54 3.36 1.56 -13.28
N ASP A 55 3.43 0.49 -12.48
CA ASP A 55 4.66 -0.29 -12.17
C ASP A 55 5.77 0.49 -11.42
N GLU A 56 5.56 1.77 -11.10
CA GLU A 56 6.48 2.57 -10.29
C GLU A 56 6.15 2.42 -8.79
N ARG A 57 7.16 2.09 -7.98
CA ARG A 57 7.03 2.04 -6.53
C ARG A 57 6.96 3.45 -5.96
N ILE A 58 5.80 3.83 -5.44
CA ILE A 58 5.58 5.11 -4.77
C ILE A 58 6.12 5.10 -3.33
N GLY A 59 5.92 4.00 -2.61
CA GLY A 59 6.34 3.89 -1.21
C GLY A 59 5.22 3.43 -0.29
N GLY A 60 5.23 3.89 0.95
CA GLY A 60 4.18 3.62 1.93
C GLY A 60 3.02 4.62 1.85
N SER A 61 2.19 4.61 2.89
CA SER A 61 1.00 5.47 2.94
C SER A 61 1.33 6.97 2.97
N ASP A 62 2.47 7.36 3.56
CA ASP A 62 2.86 8.76 3.65
C ASP A 62 3.36 9.29 2.31
N GLU A 63 4.18 8.50 1.61
CA GLU A 63 4.65 8.81 0.27
C GLU A 63 3.50 8.89 -0.73
N LEU A 64 2.51 7.98 -0.64
CA LEU A 64 1.29 8.06 -1.45
C LEU A 64 0.56 9.40 -1.23
N ARG A 65 0.39 9.82 0.02
CA ARG A 65 -0.29 11.09 0.32
C ARG A 65 0.45 12.27 -0.30
N ALA A 66 1.78 12.28 -0.21
CA ALA A 66 2.61 13.31 -0.83
C ALA A 66 2.47 13.30 -2.37
N TYR A 67 2.55 12.12 -2.99
CA TYR A 67 2.40 11.94 -4.43
C TYR A 67 1.07 12.46 -4.98
N LEU A 68 -0.05 12.14 -4.31
CA LEU A 68 -1.37 12.60 -4.73
C LEU A 68 -1.56 14.10 -4.53
N SER A 69 -0.95 14.68 -3.48
CA SER A 69 -1.03 16.12 -3.21
C SER A 69 -0.31 16.94 -4.28
N ASP A 70 0.82 16.45 -4.80
CA ASP A 70 1.58 17.10 -5.88
C ASP A 70 0.81 17.09 -7.22
N ARG A 71 0.08 16.00 -7.52
CA ARG A 71 -0.71 15.85 -8.75
C ARG A 71 -2.07 16.57 -8.75
N ALA A 72 -2.52 17.05 -7.59
CA ALA A 72 -3.77 17.81 -7.48
C ALA A 72 -3.60 19.31 -7.79
N GLY A 73 -2.38 19.74 -8.15
CA GLY A 73 -2.00 21.13 -8.45
C GLY A 73 -2.05 21.51 -9.93
#